data_AF-A0A1H3FJU0-F1
#
_entry.id   AF-A0A1H3FJU0-F1
#
_cell.length_a   1.000
_cell.length_b   1.000
_cell.length_c   1.000
_cell.angle_alpha   90.00
_cell.angle_beta   90.00
_cell.angle_gamma   90.00
#
_symmetry.space_group_name_H-M   'P 1'
#
loop_
_entity.id
_entity.type
_entity.pdbx_description
1 polymer ?
#
loop_
_entity_poly.entity_id
_entity_poly.type
_entity_poly.pdbx_seq_one_letter_code
_entity_poly.pdbx_strand_id
1 'polypeptide(L)'
;MAIVESTLGWIGTFLGGLGLLLLIAACIIALFKIDEADYYFGEWSAPEKKYFKGLPFSLSRMTYYGMAILFKRNQLVKRFYIKDKEHLIDEAPRKVKLILVWVYTSWISLGVSSAIVIYLKMLVEKI
;
A
#
# COMPACT_ATOMS: atom_id res chain seq x y z
N MET A 1 23.45 18.28 -19.44
CA MET A 1 23.46 16.92 -18.87
C MET A 1 23.68 16.92 -17.36
N ALA A 2 24.84 17.37 -16.85
CA ALA A 2 25.18 17.29 -15.42
C ALA A 2 24.12 17.85 -14.44
N ILE A 3 23.46 18.96 -14.79
CA ILE A 3 22.39 19.55 -13.94
C ILE A 3 21.17 18.63 -13.85
N VAL A 4 20.79 17.98 -14.95
CA VAL A 4 19.63 17.08 -15.02
C VAL A 4 19.89 15.81 -14.21
N GLU A 5 21.06 15.20 -14.38
CA GLU A 5 21.49 14.01 -13.62
C GLU A 5 21.53 14.29 -12.11
N SER A 6 22.15 15.40 -11.71
CA SER A 6 22.19 15.82 -10.30
C SER A 6 20.78 16.02 -9.75
N THR A 7 19.88 16.65 -10.52
CA THR A 7 18.49 16.89 -10.09
C THR A 7 17.71 15.58 -9.93
N LEU A 8 17.84 14.64 -10.88
CA LEU A 8 17.22 13.31 -10.79
C LEU A 8 17.78 12.51 -9.59
N GLY A 9 19.07 12.65 -9.30
CA GLY A 9 19.70 12.08 -8.10
C GLY A 9 19.05 12.59 -6.82
N TRP A 10 18.94 13.92 -6.66
CA TRP A 10 18.29 14.53 -5.49
C TRP A 10 16.82 14.12 -5.34
N ILE A 11 16.05 14.10 -6.44
CA ILE A 11 14.66 13.65 -6.43
C ILE A 11 14.57 12.18 -5.99
N GLY A 12 15.44 11.31 -6.53
CA GLY A 12 15.50 9.91 -6.15
C GLY A 12 15.80 9.71 -4.67
N THR A 13 16.81 10.41 -4.13
CA THR A 13 17.15 10.36 -2.70
C THR A 13 16.01 10.86 -1.82
N PHE A 14 15.36 11.97 -2.21
CA PHE A 14 14.23 12.52 -1.47
C PHE A 14 13.04 11.55 -1.44
N LEU A 15 12.66 10.97 -2.58
CA LEU A 15 11.58 9.98 -2.66
C LEU A 15 11.93 8.71 -1.89
N GLY A 16 13.19 8.26 -1.92
CA GLY A 16 13.65 7.12 -1.12
C GLY A 16 13.53 7.38 0.39
N GLY A 17 13.96 8.56 0.85
CA GLY A 17 13.82 8.96 2.25
C GLY A 17 12.36 9.07 2.70
N LEU A 18 11.52 9.70 1.87
CA LEU A 18 10.09 9.81 2.12
C LEU A 18 9.42 8.42 2.13
N GLY A 19 9.84 7.52 1.24
CA GLY A 19 9.38 6.15 1.21
C GLY A 19 9.73 5.36 2.46
N LEU A 20 10.93 5.53 2.99
CA LEU A 20 11.36 4.91 4.23
C LEU A 20 10.56 5.43 5.43
N LEU A 21 10.29 6.73 5.51
CA LEU A 21 9.43 7.31 6.55
C LEU A 21 8.00 6.78 6.48
N LEU A 22 7.42 6.68 5.28
CA LEU A 22 6.09 6.12 5.08
C LEU A 22 6.03 4.63 5.42
N LEU A 23 7.06 3.86 5.08
CA LEU A 23 7.18 2.46 5.48
C LEU A 23 7.20 2.33 7.01
N ILE A 24 8.00 3.15 7.71
CA ILE A 24 8.04 3.13 9.19
C ILE A 24 6.66 3.46 9.77
N ALA A 25 6.02 4.52 9.27
CA ALA A 25 4.68 4.90 9.72
C ALA A 25 3.65 3.79 9.46
N ALA A 26 3.68 3.17 8.28
CA ALA A 26 2.80 2.06 7.93
C ALA A 26 3.08 0.82 8.78
N CYS A 27 4.33 0.52 9.11
CA CYS A 27 4.72 -0.56 10.03
C CYS A 27 4.17 -0.32 11.44
N ILE A 28 4.32 0.89 11.97
CA ILE A 28 3.78 1.28 13.29
C ILE A 28 2.26 1.12 13.27
N ILE A 29 1.59 1.70 12.28
CA ILE A 29 0.13 1.58 12.13
C ILE A 29 -0.26 0.10 12.03
N ALA A 30 0.48 -0.71 11.28
CA ALA A 30 0.19 -2.13 11.14
C ALA A 30 0.33 -2.90 12.46
N LEU A 31 1.26 -2.54 13.33
CA LEU A 31 1.38 -3.18 14.64
C LEU A 31 0.20 -2.84 15.56
N PHE A 32 -0.29 -1.59 15.52
CA PHE A 32 -1.35 -1.13 16.43
C PHE A 32 -2.78 -1.32 15.91
N LYS A 33 -2.97 -1.36 14.59
CA LYS A 33 -4.29 -1.36 13.95
C LYS A 33 -4.64 -2.64 13.21
N ILE A 34 -3.75 -3.63 13.19
CA ILE A 34 -4.05 -4.92 12.53
C ILE A 34 -5.22 -5.64 13.20
N ASP A 35 -5.33 -5.61 14.53
CA ASP A 35 -6.43 -6.31 15.22
C ASP A 35 -7.79 -5.70 14.89
N GLU A 36 -7.86 -4.36 14.82
CA GLU A 36 -9.06 -3.64 14.40
C GLU A 36 -9.37 -3.92 12.91
N ALA A 37 -8.35 -3.98 12.05
CA ALA A 37 -8.54 -4.35 10.65
C ALA A 37 -8.99 -5.81 10.48
N ASP A 38 -8.42 -6.75 11.23
CA ASP A 38 -8.75 -8.18 11.17
C ASP A 38 -10.14 -8.47 11.74
N TYR A 39 -10.64 -7.66 12.67
CA TYR A 39 -12.01 -7.76 13.16
C TYR A 39 -13.03 -7.58 12.03
N TYR A 40 -12.82 -6.59 11.14
CA TYR A 40 -13.74 -6.32 10.03
C TYR A 40 -13.40 -7.11 8.76
N PHE A 41 -12.12 -7.28 8.45
CA PHE A 41 -11.64 -7.79 7.15
C PHE A 41 -10.89 -9.11 7.24
N GLY A 42 -10.69 -9.65 8.45
CA GLY A 42 -9.86 -10.83 8.65
C GLY A 42 -10.38 -12.05 7.89
N GLU A 43 -11.69 -12.14 7.66
CA GLU A 43 -12.27 -13.22 6.86
C GLU A 43 -11.81 -13.22 5.39
N TRP A 44 -11.27 -12.13 4.88
CA TRP A 44 -10.69 -12.08 3.53
C TRP A 44 -9.36 -12.79 3.41
N SER A 45 -8.64 -12.93 4.54
CA SER A 45 -7.40 -13.70 4.58
C SER A 45 -7.68 -15.17 4.85
N ALA A 46 -6.87 -16.06 4.27
CA ALA A 46 -6.91 -17.48 4.59
C ALA A 46 -6.84 -17.66 6.13
N PRO A 47 -7.64 -18.56 6.73
CA PRO A 47 -7.73 -18.71 8.19
C PRO A 47 -6.35 -18.98 8.83
N GLU A 48 -5.45 -19.61 8.08
CA GLU A 48 -4.07 -19.91 8.45
C GLU A 48 -3.21 -18.65 8.63
N LYS A 49 -3.50 -17.57 7.87
CA LYS A 49 -2.75 -16.31 7.89
C LYS A 49 -3.22 -15.33 8.97
N LYS A 50 -4.38 -15.56 9.57
CA LYS A 50 -4.90 -14.76 10.71
C LYS A 50 -4.03 -14.90 11.95
N TYR A 51 -3.39 -16.06 12.15
CA TYR A 51 -2.56 -16.34 13.32
C TYR A 51 -1.16 -15.73 13.23
N PHE A 52 -0.70 -15.37 12.03
CA PHE A 52 0.58 -14.67 11.85
C PHE A 52 0.39 -13.16 12.05
N LYS A 53 0.49 -12.75 13.32
CA LYS A 53 0.57 -11.34 13.72
C LYS A 53 2.03 -10.91 13.77
N GLY A 54 2.35 -9.82 13.08
CA GLY A 54 3.69 -9.26 13.03
C GLY A 54 4.05 -8.76 11.64
N LEU A 55 5.09 -7.94 11.57
CA LEU A 55 5.69 -7.54 10.30
C LEU A 55 6.45 -8.73 9.70
N PRO A 56 6.42 -8.95 8.38
CA PRO A 56 5.78 -8.13 7.35
C PRO A 56 4.31 -8.50 7.05
N PHE A 57 3.79 -9.57 7.64
CA PHE A 57 2.49 -10.16 7.28
C PHE A 57 1.30 -9.24 7.59
N SER A 58 1.30 -8.56 8.75
CA SER A 58 0.26 -7.59 9.12
C SER A 58 0.18 -6.44 8.10
N LEU A 59 1.33 -5.91 7.69
CA LEU A 59 1.39 -4.82 6.71
C LEU A 59 0.89 -5.27 5.35
N SER A 60 1.27 -6.47 4.89
CA SER A 60 0.78 -7.06 3.64
C SER A 60 -0.74 -7.23 3.63
N ARG A 61 -1.32 -7.72 4.74
CA ARG A 61 -2.78 -7.87 4.87
C ARG A 61 -3.50 -6.52 4.85
N MET A 62 -3.02 -5.53 5.59
CA MET A 62 -3.62 -4.19 5.57
C MET A 62 -3.54 -3.53 4.19
N THR A 63 -2.44 -3.74 3.47
CA THR A 63 -2.26 -3.30 2.08
C THR A 63 -3.28 -3.96 1.16
N TYR A 64 -3.51 -5.26 1.32
CA TYR A 64 -4.52 -6.02 0.59
C TYR A 64 -5.94 -5.52 0.88
N TYR A 65 -6.26 -5.24 2.16
CA TYR A 65 -7.55 -4.67 2.54
C TYR A 65 -7.76 -3.29 1.92
N GLY A 66 -6.74 -2.43 1.94
CA GLY A 66 -6.77 -1.12 1.32
C GLY A 66 -7.03 -1.18 -0.19
N MET A 67 -6.37 -2.11 -0.88
CA MET A 67 -6.60 -2.36 -2.32
C MET A 67 -8.05 -2.76 -2.59
N ALA A 68 -8.58 -3.72 -1.84
CA ALA A 68 -9.94 -4.21 -2.02
C ALA A 68 -10.98 -3.11 -1.75
N ILE A 69 -10.76 -2.26 -0.73
CA ILE A 69 -11.62 -1.11 -0.46
C ILE A 69 -11.57 -0.10 -1.62
N LEU A 70 -10.37 0.25 -2.08
CA LEU A 70 -10.18 1.26 -3.12
C LEU A 70 -10.79 0.82 -4.46
N PHE A 71 -10.61 -0.45 -4.81
CA PHE A 71 -11.06 -1.01 -6.08
C PHE A 71 -12.35 -1.82 -5.97
N LYS A 72 -13.19 -1.56 -4.95
CA LYS A 72 -14.42 -2.35 -4.73
C LYS A 72 -15.39 -2.38 -5.92
N ARG A 73 -15.37 -1.33 -6.75
CA ARG A 73 -16.19 -1.22 -7.97
C ARG A 73 -15.61 -1.95 -9.18
N ASN A 74 -14.33 -2.34 -9.15
CA ASN A 74 -13.70 -3.03 -10.26
C ASN A 74 -14.14 -4.50 -10.26
N GLN A 75 -14.73 -4.97 -11.37
CA GLN A 75 -15.25 -6.33 -11.50
C GLN A 75 -14.18 -7.42 -11.27
N LEU A 76 -12.93 -7.18 -11.69
CA LEU A 76 -11.83 -8.13 -11.48
C LEU A 76 -11.51 -8.26 -9.98
N VAL A 77 -11.36 -7.12 -9.30
CA VAL A 77 -11.08 -7.10 -7.85
C VAL A 77 -12.25 -7.71 -7.09
N LYS A 78 -13.49 -7.36 -7.46
CA LYS A 78 -14.68 -7.95 -6.87
C LYS A 78 -14.71 -9.47 -7.00
N ARG A 79 -14.43 -10.01 -8.19
CA ARG A 79 -14.45 -11.46 -8.46
C ARG A 79 -13.37 -12.24 -7.70
N PHE A 80 -12.16 -11.71 -7.62
CA PHE A 80 -11.03 -12.45 -7.05
C PHE A 80 -10.79 -12.19 -5.55
N TYR A 81 -11.15 -10.99 -5.06
CA TYR A 81 -10.72 -10.50 -3.75
C TYR A 81 -11.88 -10.26 -2.77
N ILE A 82 -13.01 -9.74 -3.24
CA ILE A 82 -14.12 -9.31 -2.35
C ILE A 82 -15.23 -10.37 -2.30
N LYS A 83 -15.54 -11.03 -3.43
CA LYS A 83 -16.63 -12.00 -3.59
C LYS A 83 -17.91 -11.52 -2.90
N ASP A 84 -18.44 -12.32 -1.97
CA ASP A 84 -19.71 -12.08 -1.26
C ASP A 84 -19.55 -11.22 0.00
N LYS A 85 -18.33 -10.73 0.25
CA LYS A 85 -17.95 -10.05 1.49
C LYS A 85 -17.91 -8.52 1.34
N GLU A 86 -18.64 -8.00 0.35
CA GLU A 86 -18.75 -6.56 0.10
C GLU A 86 -19.42 -5.82 1.29
N HIS A 87 -20.38 -6.48 1.96
CA HIS A 87 -21.08 -5.94 3.13
C HIS A 87 -20.11 -5.55 4.27
N LEU A 88 -19.04 -6.33 4.48
CA LEU A 88 -18.02 -6.03 5.50
C LEU A 88 -17.29 -4.70 5.24
N ILE A 89 -17.17 -4.29 3.98
CA ILE A 89 -16.60 -2.97 3.62
C ILE A 89 -17.52 -1.85 4.07
N ASP A 90 -18.82 -2.02 3.86
CA ASP A 90 -19.80 -0.98 4.11
C ASP A 90 -20.02 -0.81 5.62
N GLU A 91 -20.00 -1.90 6.39
CA GLU A 91 -20.10 -1.92 7.85
C GLU A 91 -18.87 -1.38 8.58
N ALA A 92 -17.68 -1.46 7.95
CA ALA A 92 -16.44 -1.01 8.59
C ALA A 92 -16.44 0.51 8.88
N PRO A 93 -15.87 0.95 10.01
CA PRO A 93 -15.73 2.37 10.34
C PRO A 93 -14.94 3.13 9.27
N ARG A 94 -15.36 4.36 8.97
CA ARG A 94 -14.69 5.22 7.98
C ARG A 94 -13.20 5.42 8.30
N LYS A 95 -12.84 5.52 9.57
CA LYS A 95 -11.44 5.69 10.03
C LYS A 95 -10.58 4.50 9.62
N VAL A 96 -11.06 3.27 9.86
CA VAL A 96 -10.34 2.04 9.49
C VAL A 96 -10.16 1.97 7.98
N LYS A 97 -11.23 2.23 7.21
CA LYS A 97 -11.16 2.27 5.75
C LYS A 97 -10.12 3.26 5.22
N LEU A 98 -10.10 4.49 5.77
CA LEU A 98 -9.15 5.51 5.36
C LEU A 98 -7.71 5.11 5.67
N ILE A 99 -7.44 4.53 6.84
CA ILE A 99 -6.11 4.04 7.20
C ILE A 99 -5.66 2.96 6.21
N LEU A 100 -6.49 1.97 5.92
CA LEU A 100 -6.16 0.87 5.01
C LEU A 100 -5.91 1.37 3.59
N VAL A 101 -6.79 2.25 3.09
CA VAL A 101 -6.61 2.89 1.77
C VAL A 101 -5.32 3.71 1.75
N TRP A 102 -5.03 4.48 2.79
CA TRP A 102 -3.81 5.29 2.88
C TRP A 102 -2.54 4.43 2.85
N VAL A 103 -2.51 3.32 3.61
CA VAL A 103 -1.40 2.36 3.56
C VAL A 103 -1.21 1.91 2.11
N TYR A 104 -2.26 1.43 1.43
CA TYR A 104 -2.14 0.98 0.05
C TYR A 104 -1.72 2.08 -0.94
N THR A 105 -2.37 3.25 -0.92
CA THR A 105 -2.12 4.31 -1.89
C THR A 105 -0.74 4.94 -1.74
N SER A 106 -0.22 5.03 -0.51
CA SER A 106 1.14 5.51 -0.26
C SER A 106 2.20 4.60 -0.89
N TRP A 107 2.01 3.28 -0.85
CA TRP A 107 2.91 2.33 -1.51
C TRP A 107 2.88 2.46 -3.03
N ILE A 108 1.68 2.55 -3.60
CA ILE A 108 1.50 2.66 -5.04
C ILE A 108 2.07 3.98 -5.57
N SER A 109 1.81 5.11 -4.90
CA SER A 109 2.31 6.41 -5.33
C SER A 109 3.84 6.43 -5.32
N LEU A 110 4.47 5.94 -4.25
CA LEU A 110 5.93 5.80 -4.17
C LEU A 110 6.51 4.91 -5.25
N GLY A 111 5.88 3.74 -5.49
CA GLY A 111 6.32 2.79 -6.52
C GLY A 111 6.27 3.42 -7.91
N VAL A 112 5.16 4.10 -8.24
CA VAL A 112 5.00 4.79 -9.53
C VAL A 112 6.00 5.94 -9.67
N SER A 113 6.14 6.80 -8.65
CA SER A 113 7.10 7.90 -8.69
C SER A 113 8.54 7.40 -8.84
N SER A 114 8.91 6.33 -8.13
CA SER A 114 10.25 5.73 -8.25
C SER A 114 10.49 5.15 -9.64
N ALA A 115 9.50 4.46 -10.22
CA ALA A 115 9.59 3.91 -11.56
C ALA A 115 9.76 5.02 -12.62
N ILE A 116 9.06 6.14 -12.47
CA ILE A 116 9.21 7.32 -13.35
C ILE A 116 10.63 7.88 -13.26
N VAL A 117 11.18 8.05 -12.06
CA VAL A 117 12.54 8.59 -11.87
C VAL A 117 13.58 7.65 -12.48
N ILE A 118 13.45 6.33 -12.28
CA ILE A 118 14.34 5.33 -12.88
C ILE A 118 14.26 5.38 -14.41
N TYR A 119 13.04 5.45 -14.96
CA TYR A 119 12.84 5.55 -16.40
C TYR A 119 13.48 6.80 -17.00
N LEU A 120 13.29 7.96 -16.37
CA LEU A 120 13.91 9.22 -16.80
C LEU A 120 15.43 9.14 -16.74
N LYS A 121 15.99 8.54 -15.68
CA LYS A 121 17.44 8.35 -15.56
C LYS A 121 17.99 7.49 -16.71
N MET A 122 17.34 6.37 -17.03
CA MET A 122 17.74 5.51 -18.15
C MET A 122 17.64 6.21 -19.52
N LEU A 123 16.70 7.13 -19.69
CA LEU A 123 16.60 7.93 -20.92
C LEU A 123 17.74 8.94 -21.03
N VAL A 124 18.08 9.62 -19.94
CA VAL A 124 19.17 10.60 -19.91
C VAL A 124 20.52 9.93 -20.16
N GLU A 125 20.77 8.74 -19.63
CA GLU A 125 22.02 7.99 -19.88
C GLU A 125 22.17 7.52 -21.34
N LYS A 126 21.09 7.51 -22.13
CA LYS A 126 21.11 7.08 -23.54
C LYS A 126 21.28 8.22 -24.54
N ILE A 127 21.17 9.47 -24.12
CA ILE A 127 21.25 10.68 -24.94
C ILE A 127 22.60 11.34 -24.74
#